data_AF-A0A3D3LGZ5-F1
#
_entry.id   AF-A0A3D3LGZ5-F1
#
_cell.length_a   1.000
_cell.length_b   1.000
_cell.length_c   1.000
_cell.angle_alpha   90.00
_cell.angle_beta   90.00
_cell.angle_gamma   90.00
#
_symmetry.space_group_name_H-M   'P 1'
#
loop_
_entity.id
_entity.type
_entity.pdbx_description
1 polymer ?
#
loop_
_entity_poly.entity_id
_entity_poly.type
_entity_poly.pdbx_seq_one_letter_code
_entity_poly.pdbx_strand_id
1 'polypeptide(L)'
;MPTLPIRSRSGRWKIITGSGSSNPSASLPEATTQTSPPMKSSPNLPSGRILRVFYGAFTLVEILVSLAVLAILLLISAEVIGTVQTTWTATNARVNQFREARTAFDIITRNISQATLNTYVDYDTNYLNSADPVAATTQAPTRYQRKTELRFVCGPASTLIPTGGASVLPGSAVFFQAPLGVTHDPQFAGLDRLLCGRGYYVQYSSDEFFRPGFITSSTLKYRYRLMEFSPPSERSIIYANQRNAWMQDAGRSLTDSAGRSGGGGNETSINRGMNRPVADNIVALVISPMLDPGSAGGGASSTVIAENFAYDSDEVRLANSAGMGQQGTQYLLPPLVRVVLVAIDERSAERLVQTNGGGDGQSPPFGTQIHDIINGSPASQLNQSLEEVARVLREEFRVNYRIFSTTVALRGAKWST
;
A
#
# COMPACT_ATOMS: atom_id res chain seq x y z
N MET A 1 -22.50 19.55 -56.61
CA MET A 1 -22.17 20.82 -57.29
C MET A 1 -23.30 21.78 -56.96
N PRO A 2 -23.06 22.97 -56.34
CA PRO A 2 -21.78 23.52 -55.80
C PRO A 2 -21.07 22.58 -54.79
N THR A 3 -19.85 22.78 -54.24
CA THR A 3 -18.61 23.50 -54.65
C THR A 3 -18.64 25.02 -54.89
N LEU A 4 -17.70 25.86 -54.43
CA LEU A 4 -16.40 25.74 -53.71
C LEU A 4 -16.05 27.19 -53.19
N PRO A 5 -15.08 27.47 -52.28
CA PRO A 5 -13.66 27.21 -52.53
C PRO A 5 -12.75 26.84 -51.34
N ILE A 6 -11.58 26.34 -51.72
CA ILE A 6 -10.41 25.98 -50.91
C ILE A 6 -9.70 27.23 -50.35
N ARG A 7 -9.14 27.13 -49.13
CA ARG A 7 -7.90 27.87 -48.81
C ARG A 7 -6.91 27.02 -48.02
N SER A 8 -5.97 26.43 -48.75
CA SER A 8 -4.78 25.77 -48.20
C SER A 8 -3.87 26.78 -47.50
N ARG A 9 -3.33 26.42 -46.33
CA ARG A 9 -2.02 26.88 -45.85
C ARG A 9 -1.24 25.74 -45.21
N SER A 10 -0.19 25.31 -45.89
CA SER A 10 0.78 24.31 -45.44
C SER A 10 1.65 24.83 -44.29
N GLY A 11 1.61 24.17 -43.13
CA GLY A 11 2.54 24.40 -42.02
C GLY A 11 3.80 23.54 -42.13
N ARG A 12 4.70 23.85 -43.07
CA ARG A 12 5.99 23.15 -43.24
C ARG A 12 7.09 23.94 -42.54
N TRP A 13 7.56 23.46 -41.39
CA TRP A 13 8.70 24.08 -40.69
C TRP A 13 10.01 23.72 -41.38
N LYS A 14 10.74 24.72 -41.90
CA LYS A 14 12.11 24.56 -42.38
C LYS A 14 13.00 25.74 -41.95
N ILE A 15 14.14 25.34 -41.39
CA ILE A 15 15.29 26.09 -40.89
C ILE A 15 15.84 27.16 -41.87
N ILE A 16 16.02 28.40 -41.38
CA ILE A 16 16.90 29.52 -41.85
C ILE A 16 17.18 30.39 -40.60
N THR A 17 18.29 30.30 -39.85
CA THR A 17 19.65 30.91 -39.98
C THR A 17 19.77 32.45 -39.81
N GLY A 18 20.56 32.89 -38.81
CA GLY A 18 21.07 34.26 -38.58
C GLY A 18 20.19 35.15 -37.67
N SER A 19 20.70 36.09 -36.85
CA SER A 19 22.07 36.48 -36.48
C SER A 19 22.04 37.46 -35.27
N GLY A 20 23.03 37.39 -34.35
CA GLY A 20 23.53 38.57 -33.60
C GLY A 20 23.11 38.80 -32.13
N SER A 21 24.09 38.64 -31.21
CA SER A 21 24.21 39.23 -29.84
C SER A 21 23.11 38.95 -28.79
N SER A 22 23.39 38.76 -27.50
CA SER A 22 24.64 38.73 -26.73
C SER A 22 24.49 37.87 -25.45
N ASN A 23 25.47 37.05 -25.12
CA ASN A 23 25.52 36.25 -23.89
C ASN A 23 26.24 37.02 -22.76
N PRO A 24 26.05 36.63 -21.49
CA PRO A 24 27.22 36.16 -20.75
C PRO A 24 26.96 34.88 -19.95
N SER A 25 27.86 33.91 -20.08
CA SER A 25 27.93 32.68 -19.30
C SER A 25 29.14 32.70 -18.38
N ALA A 26 28.97 32.34 -17.10
CA ALA A 26 30.07 32.27 -16.14
C ALA A 26 31.04 31.11 -16.46
N SER A 27 32.34 31.34 -16.26
CA SER A 27 33.41 30.36 -16.48
C SER A 27 34.33 30.23 -15.26
N LEU A 28 35.03 29.09 -15.21
CA LEU A 28 35.99 28.68 -14.17
C LEU A 28 37.19 29.64 -14.04
N PRO A 29 37.87 29.70 -12.88
CA PRO A 29 39.08 30.49 -12.70
C PRO A 29 40.36 29.68 -13.03
N GLU A 30 41.26 30.29 -13.80
CA GLU A 30 42.66 29.86 -13.95
C GLU A 30 43.60 31.09 -13.89
N ALA A 31 44.89 30.84 -13.71
CA ALA A 31 45.91 31.73 -13.17
C ALA A 31 46.07 33.13 -13.82
N THR A 32 46.34 34.13 -12.97
CA THR A 32 46.73 35.49 -13.37
C THR A 32 48.21 35.74 -13.08
N THR A 33 49.00 35.97 -14.13
CA THR A 33 50.32 36.61 -14.03
C THR A 33 50.14 38.13 -14.15
N GLN A 34 50.67 38.92 -13.22
CA GLN A 34 50.69 40.39 -13.35
C GLN A 34 52.08 40.99 -13.11
N THR A 35 52.38 42.00 -13.94
CA THR A 35 53.66 42.70 -14.07
C THR A 35 53.77 43.94 -13.16
N SER A 36 55.00 44.31 -12.83
CA SER A 36 55.36 45.33 -11.82
C SER A 36 55.03 46.79 -12.18
N PRO A 37 54.73 47.66 -11.18
CA PRO A 37 54.77 49.12 -11.28
C PRO A 37 56.14 49.72 -10.87
N PRO A 38 56.42 51.01 -11.16
CA PRO A 38 57.78 51.57 -11.16
C PRO A 38 58.31 52.07 -9.79
N MET A 39 59.63 52.23 -9.74
CA MET A 39 60.42 52.64 -8.57
C MET A 39 60.07 54.02 -8.02
N LYS A 40 60.01 54.14 -6.68
CA LYS A 40 60.02 55.41 -5.94
C LYS A 40 61.20 55.39 -4.96
N SER A 41 62.02 56.43 -4.96
CA SER A 41 63.28 56.50 -4.22
C SER A 41 63.09 56.66 -2.71
N SER A 42 63.78 55.83 -1.92
CA SER A 42 63.78 55.89 -0.45
C SER A 42 64.63 57.05 0.11
N PRO A 43 64.22 57.71 1.19
CA PRO A 43 65.12 58.50 2.05
C PRO A 43 65.88 57.57 3.02
N ASN A 44 67.13 57.93 3.34
CA ASN A 44 67.94 57.23 4.34
C ASN A 44 67.46 57.53 5.77
N LEU A 45 67.28 56.48 6.59
CA LEU A 45 67.15 56.57 8.05
C LEU A 45 67.90 55.40 8.73
N PRO A 46 68.34 55.55 9.99
CA PRO A 46 69.57 54.92 10.47
C PRO A 46 69.42 53.50 11.01
N SER A 47 70.56 52.79 11.08
CA SER A 47 70.73 51.42 11.54
C SER A 47 70.28 51.18 13.00
N GLY A 48 68.99 50.89 13.19
CA GLY A 48 68.44 50.34 14.42
C GLY A 48 68.75 48.84 14.57
N ARG A 49 69.15 48.40 15.77
CA ARG A 49 69.43 46.98 16.07
C ARG A 49 68.21 46.10 15.81
N ILE A 50 68.35 45.13 14.89
CA ILE A 50 67.39 44.03 14.74
C ILE A 50 67.56 43.09 15.93
N LEU A 51 66.59 43.10 16.85
CA LEU A 51 66.42 42.02 17.82
C LEU A 51 66.00 40.76 17.05
N ARG A 52 66.92 39.79 16.93
CA ARG A 52 66.58 38.47 16.40
C ARG A 52 65.66 37.76 17.39
N VAL A 53 64.38 37.66 17.06
CA VAL A 53 63.52 36.62 17.62
C VAL A 53 64.03 35.31 17.06
N PHE A 54 64.75 34.55 17.88
CA PHE A 54 65.12 33.18 17.55
C PHE A 54 63.86 32.32 17.60
N TYR A 55 63.32 31.98 16.43
CA TYR A 55 62.45 30.81 16.32
C TYR A 55 63.30 29.58 16.65
N GLY A 56 63.12 29.04 17.85
CA GLY A 56 63.78 27.79 18.25
C GLY A 56 63.38 26.69 17.30
N ALA A 57 64.35 26.01 16.69
CA ALA A 57 64.09 24.80 15.94
C ALA A 57 63.60 23.72 16.92
N PHE A 58 62.41 23.16 16.67
CA PHE A 58 61.86 22.08 17.49
C PHE A 58 62.82 20.91 17.54
N THR A 59 62.99 20.35 18.75
CA THR A 59 63.83 19.17 18.94
C THR A 59 63.19 17.94 18.29
N LEU A 60 64.02 16.95 17.97
CA LEU A 60 63.56 15.68 17.38
C LEU A 60 62.54 14.98 18.30
N VAL A 61 62.66 15.15 19.62
CA VAL A 61 61.70 14.66 20.63
C VAL A 61 60.35 15.36 20.51
N GLU A 62 60.31 16.69 20.37
CA GLU A 62 59.05 17.44 20.22
C GLU A 62 58.34 17.12 18.89
N ILE A 63 59.11 16.84 17.82
CA ILE A 63 58.56 16.35 16.54
C ILE A 63 58.01 14.93 16.69
N LEU A 64 58.68 14.02 17.41
CA LEU A 64 58.16 12.68 17.70
C LEU A 64 56.89 12.71 18.57
N VAL A 65 56.86 13.54 19.61
CA VAL A 65 55.70 13.67 20.51
C VAL A 65 54.50 14.28 19.78
N SER A 66 54.71 15.33 18.97
CA SER A 66 53.63 15.93 18.18
C SER A 66 53.11 14.99 17.10
N LEU A 67 53.97 14.19 16.45
CA LEU A 67 53.56 13.13 15.52
C LEU A 67 52.74 12.03 16.23
N ALA A 68 53.16 11.61 17.43
CA ALA A 68 52.44 10.60 18.21
C ALA A 68 51.04 11.08 18.63
N VAL A 69 50.92 12.32 19.12
CA VAL A 69 49.63 12.93 19.46
C VAL A 69 48.75 13.09 18.22
N LEU A 70 49.31 13.51 17.08
CA LEU A 70 48.59 13.60 15.82
C LEU A 70 48.05 12.24 15.36
N ALA A 71 48.85 11.17 15.45
CA ALA A 71 48.43 9.82 15.08
C ALA A 71 47.29 9.31 15.97
N ILE A 72 47.34 9.58 17.28
CA ILE A 72 46.26 9.22 18.22
C ILE A 72 44.97 9.98 17.89
N LEU A 73 45.05 11.29 17.60
CA LEU A 73 43.89 12.09 17.20
C LEU A 73 43.28 11.62 15.87
N LEU A 74 44.12 11.23 14.90
CA LEU A 74 43.66 10.66 13.64
C LEU A 74 42.94 9.32 13.83
N LEU A 75 43.46 8.43 14.69
CA LEU A 75 42.80 7.16 15.04
C LEU A 75 41.42 7.39 15.69
N ILE A 76 41.35 8.25 16.70
CA ILE A 76 40.08 8.57 17.40
C ILE A 76 39.07 9.18 16.43
N SER A 77 39.50 10.11 15.57
CA SER A 77 38.60 10.70 14.56
C SER A 77 38.13 9.70 13.51
N ALA A 78 38.96 8.72 13.11
CA ALA A 78 38.56 7.64 12.22
C ALA A 78 37.52 6.70 12.85
N GLU A 79 37.65 6.36 14.14
CA GLU A 79 36.64 5.57 14.87
C GLU A 79 35.30 6.33 14.99
N VAL A 80 35.34 7.64 15.27
CA VAL A 80 34.13 8.49 15.30
C VAL A 80 33.48 8.57 13.92
N ILE A 81 34.24 8.67 12.83
CA ILE A 81 33.71 8.65 11.47
C ILE A 81 33.06 7.29 11.15
N GLY A 82 33.70 6.18 11.52
CA GLY A 82 33.16 4.83 11.31
C GLY A 82 31.86 4.57 12.09
N THR A 83 31.78 5.01 13.35
CA THR A 83 30.56 4.90 14.17
C THR A 83 29.42 5.80 13.66
N VAL A 84 29.72 7.00 13.15
CA VAL A 84 28.73 7.86 12.49
C VAL A 84 28.23 7.24 11.18
N GLN A 85 29.12 6.72 10.32
CA GLN A 85 28.74 6.07 9.07
C GLN A 85 27.86 4.83 9.28
N THR A 86 28.24 3.96 10.20
CA THR A 86 27.45 2.75 10.56
C THR A 86 26.09 3.11 11.17
N THR A 87 26.02 4.13 12.03
CA THR A 87 24.75 4.63 12.58
C THR A 87 23.85 5.25 11.51
N TRP A 88 24.42 6.05 10.61
CA TRP A 88 23.70 6.71 9.51
C TRP A 88 23.14 5.69 8.51
N THR A 89 23.95 4.71 8.12
CA THR A 89 23.51 3.62 7.22
C THR A 89 22.46 2.73 7.87
N ALA A 90 22.61 2.35 9.14
CA ALA A 90 21.59 1.59 9.88
C ALA A 90 20.26 2.35 9.99
N THR A 91 20.29 3.66 10.25
CA THR A 91 19.08 4.50 10.34
C THR A 91 18.39 4.64 8.97
N ASN A 92 19.15 4.91 7.90
CA ASN A 92 18.59 4.98 6.54
C ASN A 92 18.05 3.63 6.06
N ALA A 93 18.73 2.53 6.38
CA ALA A 93 18.23 1.19 6.11
C ALA A 93 16.87 0.99 6.77
N ARG A 94 16.73 1.28 8.07
CA ARG A 94 15.48 1.12 8.83
C ARG A 94 14.31 1.96 8.31
N VAL A 95 14.57 3.19 7.82
CA VAL A 95 13.52 4.04 7.24
C VAL A 95 13.06 3.50 5.88
N ASN A 96 14.00 3.04 5.03
CA ASN A 96 13.66 2.47 3.73
C ASN A 96 12.97 1.09 3.85
N GLN A 97 13.33 0.29 4.86
CA GLN A 97 12.88 -1.08 5.12
C GLN A 97 11.35 -1.26 5.17
N PHE A 98 10.59 -0.23 5.56
CA PHE A 98 9.13 -0.28 5.65
C PHE A 98 8.42 0.77 4.76
N ARG A 99 9.14 1.38 3.82
CA ARG A 99 8.60 2.43 2.93
C ARG A 99 7.46 1.90 2.04
N GLU A 100 7.65 0.71 1.47
CA GLU A 100 6.66 0.03 0.62
C GLU A 100 5.38 -0.28 1.41
N ALA A 101 5.51 -0.93 2.57
CA ALA A 101 4.41 -1.21 3.49
C ALA A 101 3.65 0.07 3.92
N ARG A 102 4.37 1.18 4.14
CA ARG A 102 3.76 2.48 4.46
C ARG A 102 2.95 3.03 3.29
N THR A 103 3.51 3.01 2.07
CA THR A 103 2.80 3.44 0.85
C THR A 103 1.55 2.60 0.61
N ALA A 104 1.64 1.28 0.77
CA ALA A 104 0.50 0.38 0.65
C ALA A 104 -0.59 0.63 1.70
N PHE A 105 -0.22 0.88 2.95
CA PHE A 105 -1.15 1.27 4.01
C PHE A 105 -1.92 2.56 3.68
N ASP A 106 -1.22 3.57 3.16
CA ASP A 106 -1.81 4.85 2.76
C ASP A 106 -2.72 4.68 1.50
N ILE A 107 -2.41 3.74 0.60
CA ILE A 107 -3.30 3.36 -0.53
C ILE A 107 -4.57 2.67 -0.03
N ILE A 108 -4.47 1.62 0.79
CA ILE A 108 -5.62 0.87 1.32
C ILE A 108 -6.58 1.82 2.04
N THR A 109 -6.06 2.62 2.96
CA THR A 109 -6.88 3.49 3.81
C THR A 109 -7.59 4.58 3.00
N ARG A 110 -6.90 5.17 2.01
CA ARG A 110 -7.51 6.09 1.04
C ARG A 110 -8.60 5.41 0.20
N ASN A 111 -8.37 4.19 -0.28
CA ASN A 111 -9.33 3.50 -1.14
C ASN A 111 -10.56 3.03 -0.35
N ILE A 112 -10.37 2.46 0.85
CA ILE A 112 -11.45 2.12 1.79
C ILE A 112 -12.29 3.36 2.15
N SER A 113 -11.68 4.54 2.36
CA SER A 113 -12.44 5.77 2.63
C SER A 113 -13.42 6.21 1.52
N GLN A 114 -13.24 5.69 0.30
CA GLN A 114 -14.08 5.92 -0.87
C GLN A 114 -15.12 4.81 -1.09
N ALA A 115 -15.19 3.82 -0.19
CA ALA A 115 -16.23 2.81 -0.21
C ALA A 115 -17.61 3.46 -0.16
N THR A 116 -18.48 3.07 -1.08
CA THR A 116 -19.81 3.64 -1.22
C THR A 116 -20.88 2.55 -1.22
N LEU A 117 -22.00 2.86 -0.59
CA LEU A 117 -23.17 2.01 -0.51
C LEU A 117 -24.37 2.89 -0.83
N ASN A 118 -24.87 2.81 -2.06
CA ASN A 118 -25.95 3.68 -2.52
C ASN A 118 -27.28 3.11 -2.02
N THR A 119 -27.72 3.59 -0.86
CA THR A 119 -28.97 3.15 -0.24
C THR A 119 -30.17 3.93 -0.77
N TYR A 120 -31.21 3.19 -1.11
CA TYR A 120 -32.52 3.70 -1.50
C TYR A 120 -33.62 3.01 -0.69
N VAL A 121 -34.85 3.52 -0.79
CA VAL A 121 -36.03 2.92 -0.14
C VAL A 121 -36.89 2.28 -1.21
N ASP A 122 -37.30 1.04 -0.98
CA ASP A 122 -38.05 0.21 -1.92
C ASP A 122 -38.96 -0.76 -1.15
N TYR A 123 -39.86 -1.44 -1.85
CA TYR A 123 -40.79 -2.40 -1.29
C TYR A 123 -40.10 -3.67 -0.77
N ASP A 124 -40.58 -4.24 0.33
CA ASP A 124 -39.98 -5.43 0.94
C ASP A 124 -40.08 -6.69 0.08
N THR A 125 -41.13 -6.80 -0.74
CA THR A 125 -41.29 -7.84 -1.77
C THR A 125 -41.42 -7.22 -3.15
N ASN A 126 -40.93 -7.93 -4.17
CA ASN A 126 -41.25 -7.59 -5.55
C ASN A 126 -42.75 -7.87 -5.79
N TYR A 127 -43.44 -6.96 -6.48
CA TYR A 127 -44.87 -7.12 -6.79
C TYR A 127 -45.14 -8.40 -7.60
N LEU A 128 -44.21 -8.79 -8.46
CA LEU A 128 -44.16 -10.08 -9.15
C LEU A 128 -43.11 -10.96 -8.46
N ASN A 129 -43.51 -12.12 -7.95
CA ASN A 129 -42.62 -13.03 -7.23
C ASN A 129 -41.91 -14.08 -8.12
N SER A 130 -42.07 -13.99 -9.44
CA SER A 130 -41.44 -14.87 -10.42
C SER A 130 -40.88 -14.07 -11.59
N ALA A 131 -39.77 -14.56 -12.17
CA ALA A 131 -39.27 -14.07 -13.45
C ALA A 131 -40.05 -14.65 -14.65
N ASP A 132 -40.83 -15.71 -14.44
CA ASP A 132 -41.80 -16.23 -15.41
C ASP A 132 -43.13 -15.46 -15.28
N PRO A 133 -43.55 -14.68 -16.30
CA PRO A 133 -44.77 -13.90 -16.24
C PRO A 133 -46.06 -14.74 -16.22
N VAL A 134 -46.00 -16.04 -16.55
CA VAL A 134 -47.15 -16.96 -16.53
C VAL A 134 -47.35 -17.55 -15.13
N ALA A 135 -46.27 -17.73 -14.37
CA ALA A 135 -46.28 -18.27 -13.01
C ALA A 135 -46.21 -17.20 -11.91
N ALA A 136 -46.10 -15.92 -12.26
CA ALA A 136 -46.01 -14.82 -11.30
C ALA A 136 -47.32 -14.61 -10.55
N THR A 137 -47.31 -14.84 -9.23
CA THR A 137 -48.41 -14.42 -8.36
C THR A 137 -48.14 -12.99 -7.88
N THR A 138 -49.16 -12.13 -7.92
CA THR A 138 -49.04 -10.75 -7.43
C THR A 138 -49.01 -10.72 -5.90
N GLN A 139 -47.87 -10.37 -5.30
CA GLN A 139 -47.77 -10.13 -3.86
C GLN A 139 -47.74 -8.62 -3.59
N ALA A 140 -48.78 -8.11 -2.92
CA ALA A 140 -48.80 -6.72 -2.48
C ALA A 140 -47.66 -6.48 -1.45
N PRO A 141 -46.79 -5.48 -1.64
CA PRO A 141 -45.80 -5.10 -0.65
C PRO A 141 -46.42 -4.75 0.70
N THR A 142 -45.74 -5.09 1.80
CA THR A 142 -46.27 -4.83 3.15
C THR A 142 -45.67 -3.59 3.80
N ARG A 143 -44.45 -3.22 3.40
CA ARG A 143 -43.69 -2.11 3.97
C ARG A 143 -42.59 -1.64 3.04
N TYR A 144 -42.14 -0.41 3.28
CA TYR A 144 -40.89 0.09 2.73
C TYR A 144 -39.70 -0.42 3.54
N GLN A 145 -38.63 -0.77 2.84
CA GLN A 145 -37.34 -1.16 3.40
C GLN A 145 -36.22 -0.41 2.70
N ARG A 146 -35.13 -0.19 3.42
CA ARG A 146 -33.87 0.26 2.83
C ARG A 146 -33.29 -0.89 2.00
N LYS A 147 -32.78 -0.61 0.80
CA LYS A 147 -32.06 -1.56 -0.07
C LYS A 147 -30.80 -0.92 -0.63
N THR A 148 -29.89 -1.74 -1.14
CA THR A 148 -28.82 -1.31 -2.04
C THR A 148 -28.44 -2.47 -2.97
N GLU A 149 -27.92 -2.15 -4.15
CA GLU A 149 -27.33 -3.12 -5.09
C GLU A 149 -25.80 -3.24 -4.88
N LEU A 150 -25.22 -2.39 -4.04
CA LEU A 150 -23.80 -2.39 -3.69
C LEU A 150 -23.58 -3.18 -2.41
N ARG A 151 -22.34 -3.59 -2.13
CA ARG A 151 -22.04 -4.48 -1.01
C ARG A 151 -20.62 -4.31 -0.45
N PHE A 152 -20.55 -4.04 0.85
CA PHE A 152 -19.31 -4.06 1.62
C PHE A 152 -19.23 -5.37 2.41
N VAL A 153 -18.12 -6.09 2.28
CA VAL A 153 -17.86 -7.37 2.96
C VAL A 153 -16.45 -7.36 3.55
N CYS A 154 -16.30 -7.76 4.80
CA CYS A 154 -15.01 -8.09 5.39
C CYS A 154 -15.12 -9.25 6.38
N GLY A 155 -13.98 -9.82 6.75
CA GLY A 155 -13.90 -10.99 7.64
C GLY A 155 -12.61 -11.77 7.40
N PRO A 156 -12.44 -12.95 8.01
CA PRO A 156 -11.27 -13.81 7.82
C PRO A 156 -10.99 -14.08 6.33
N ALA A 157 -9.76 -13.82 5.88
CA ALA A 157 -9.39 -13.97 4.47
C ALA A 157 -9.56 -15.41 3.98
N SER A 158 -9.22 -16.36 4.85
CA SER A 158 -9.41 -17.81 4.71
C SER A 158 -10.86 -18.28 4.52
N THR A 159 -11.86 -17.45 4.83
CA THR A 159 -13.29 -17.76 4.65
C THR A 159 -13.89 -17.02 3.45
N LEU A 160 -13.45 -15.78 3.19
CA LEU A 160 -13.98 -14.96 2.09
C LEU A 160 -13.38 -15.31 0.72
N ILE A 161 -12.14 -15.78 0.68
CA ILE A 161 -11.43 -16.11 -0.56
C ILE A 161 -11.54 -17.61 -0.81
N PRO A 162 -12.01 -18.05 -1.99
CA PRO A 162 -12.31 -19.46 -2.26
C PRO A 162 -11.07 -20.34 -2.49
N THR A 163 -9.86 -19.82 -2.34
CA THR A 163 -8.62 -20.53 -2.68
C THR A 163 -7.49 -20.13 -1.73
N GLY A 164 -7.18 -21.03 -0.79
CA GLY A 164 -6.14 -20.85 0.24
C GLY A 164 -6.68 -21.08 1.65
N GLY A 165 -5.88 -21.72 2.51
CA GLY A 165 -6.21 -21.88 3.94
C GLY A 165 -5.64 -20.75 4.80
N ALA A 166 -5.98 -20.75 6.09
CA ALA A 166 -5.50 -19.79 7.11
C ALA A 166 -3.98 -19.53 7.11
N SER A 167 -3.17 -20.53 6.76
CA SER A 167 -1.70 -20.41 6.68
C SER A 167 -1.21 -19.61 5.47
N VAL A 168 -1.96 -19.67 4.36
CA VAL A 168 -1.68 -18.94 3.11
C VAL A 168 -2.33 -17.56 3.12
N LEU A 169 -3.50 -17.43 3.76
CA LEU A 169 -4.33 -16.22 3.82
C LEU A 169 -4.50 -15.74 5.28
N PRO A 170 -3.45 -15.22 5.93
CA PRO A 170 -3.52 -14.79 7.32
C PRO A 170 -4.32 -13.49 7.50
N GLY A 171 -5.04 -13.39 8.62
CA GLY A 171 -5.81 -12.20 9.01
C GLY A 171 -7.15 -12.06 8.26
N SER A 172 -7.47 -10.84 7.84
CA SER A 172 -8.74 -10.43 7.24
C SER A 172 -8.60 -10.08 5.76
N ALA A 173 -9.70 -10.27 5.01
CA ALA A 173 -9.92 -9.67 3.71
C ALA A 173 -11.05 -8.62 3.81
N VAL A 174 -11.04 -7.65 2.89
CA VAL A 174 -12.13 -6.67 2.71
C VAL A 174 -12.39 -6.48 1.24
N PHE A 175 -13.67 -6.36 0.88
CA PHE A 175 -14.17 -6.15 -0.47
C PHE A 175 -15.28 -5.09 -0.44
N PHE A 176 -15.25 -4.13 -1.36
CA PHE A 176 -16.18 -3.00 -1.42
C PHE A 176 -16.26 -2.44 -2.84
N GLN A 177 -17.23 -1.58 -3.12
CA GLN A 177 -17.27 -0.80 -4.36
C GLN A 177 -16.88 0.66 -4.11
N ALA A 178 -16.12 1.22 -5.03
CA ALA A 178 -15.68 2.61 -5.02
C ALA A 178 -15.52 3.12 -6.46
N PRO A 179 -15.52 4.45 -6.71
CA PRO A 179 -15.23 5.04 -8.02
C PRO A 179 -13.73 4.98 -8.35
N LEU A 180 -13.22 3.75 -8.37
CA LEU A 180 -11.82 3.36 -8.57
C LEU A 180 -11.77 2.38 -9.74
N GLY A 181 -12.26 2.81 -10.89
CA GLY A 181 -12.21 2.05 -12.13
C GLY A 181 -10.77 1.79 -12.55
N VAL A 182 -10.56 0.67 -13.23
CA VAL A 182 -9.33 0.37 -13.97
C VAL A 182 -9.74 -0.29 -15.26
N THR A 183 -9.03 0.00 -16.34
CA THR A 183 -9.26 -0.65 -17.61
C THR A 183 -8.02 -1.37 -18.09
N HIS A 184 -8.22 -2.51 -18.73
CA HIS A 184 -7.19 -3.29 -19.39
C HIS A 184 -7.06 -2.90 -20.86
N ASP A 185 -8.17 -2.56 -21.53
CA ASP A 185 -8.16 -2.06 -22.90
C ASP A 185 -7.90 -0.55 -22.99
N PRO A 186 -6.85 -0.08 -23.69
CA PRO A 186 -6.63 1.34 -23.95
C PRO A 186 -7.80 2.06 -24.64
N GLN A 187 -8.67 1.35 -25.37
CA GLN A 187 -9.88 1.91 -25.99
C GLN A 187 -10.91 2.38 -24.96
N PHE A 188 -10.88 1.81 -23.75
CA PHE A 188 -11.81 2.10 -22.66
C PHE A 188 -11.19 2.99 -21.57
N ALA A 189 -10.15 3.78 -21.91
CA ALA A 189 -9.46 4.69 -20.98
C ALA A 189 -10.38 5.64 -20.19
N GLY A 190 -11.56 5.99 -20.72
CA GLY A 190 -12.58 6.80 -20.05
C GLY A 190 -13.40 6.08 -18.96
N LEU A 191 -13.17 4.78 -18.72
CA LEU A 191 -13.84 4.00 -17.67
C LEU A 191 -13.09 4.03 -16.33
N ASP A 192 -11.97 4.74 -16.23
CA ASP A 192 -11.11 4.88 -15.02
C ASP A 192 -11.85 5.38 -13.76
N ARG A 193 -12.97 6.07 -13.94
CA ARG A 193 -13.80 6.62 -12.86
C ARG A 193 -15.06 5.81 -12.54
N LEU A 194 -15.29 4.68 -13.22
CA LEU A 194 -16.49 3.89 -12.96
C LEU A 194 -16.48 3.25 -11.55
N LEU A 195 -17.68 3.03 -11.03
CA LEU A 195 -17.90 2.27 -9.82
C LEU A 195 -17.52 0.81 -10.05
N CYS A 196 -16.51 0.33 -9.34
CA CYS A 196 -15.94 -1.01 -9.50
C CYS A 196 -15.70 -1.68 -8.15
N GLY A 197 -15.70 -3.01 -8.16
CA GLY A 197 -15.26 -3.80 -7.03
C GLY A 197 -13.77 -3.58 -6.77
N ARG A 198 -13.40 -3.47 -5.50
CA ARG A 198 -12.03 -3.48 -5.00
C ARG A 198 -11.97 -4.43 -3.82
N GLY A 199 -10.81 -5.03 -3.59
CA GLY A 199 -10.55 -5.78 -2.38
C GLY A 199 -9.09 -5.80 -1.98
N TYR A 200 -8.84 -6.02 -0.68
CA TYR A 200 -7.50 -6.16 -0.12
C TYR A 200 -7.43 -7.36 0.83
N TYR A 201 -6.35 -8.11 0.73
CA TYR A 201 -6.08 -9.31 1.53
C TYR A 201 -4.58 -9.62 1.54
N VAL A 202 -4.11 -10.44 2.47
CA VAL A 202 -2.73 -10.96 2.44
C VAL A 202 -2.72 -12.37 1.87
N GLN A 203 -1.74 -12.67 1.02
CA GLN A 203 -1.52 -14.00 0.45
C GLN A 203 -0.04 -14.37 0.44
N TYR A 204 0.27 -15.59 0.88
CA TYR A 204 1.56 -16.22 0.64
C TYR A 204 1.60 -16.82 -0.76
N SER A 205 2.53 -16.37 -1.61
CA SER A 205 2.61 -16.79 -3.02
C SER A 205 4.03 -16.69 -3.58
N SER A 206 4.29 -17.34 -4.71
CA SER A 206 5.48 -17.06 -5.53
C SER A 206 5.32 -15.72 -6.27
N ASP A 207 6.45 -15.15 -6.71
CA ASP A 207 6.45 -13.99 -7.62
C ASP A 207 6.20 -14.38 -9.09
N GLU A 208 6.22 -15.67 -9.41
CA GLU A 208 6.15 -16.25 -10.75
C GLU A 208 5.09 -15.61 -11.64
N PHE A 209 3.86 -15.51 -11.14
CA PHE A 209 2.72 -14.98 -11.87
C PHE A 209 2.78 -13.45 -12.12
N PHE A 210 3.54 -12.72 -11.29
CA PHE A 210 3.69 -11.26 -11.40
C PHE A 210 4.99 -10.85 -12.10
N ARG A 211 5.86 -11.81 -12.39
CA ARG A 211 7.18 -11.59 -12.96
C ARG A 211 7.07 -11.27 -14.46
N PRO A 212 7.71 -10.20 -14.95
CA PRO A 212 7.82 -9.96 -16.39
C PRO A 212 8.51 -11.14 -17.10
N GLY A 213 7.91 -11.65 -18.18
CA GLY A 213 8.37 -12.86 -18.86
C GLY A 213 9.79 -12.83 -19.46
N PHE A 214 10.47 -11.68 -19.46
CA PHE A 214 11.89 -11.58 -19.81
C PHE A 214 12.84 -11.97 -18.66
N ILE A 215 12.35 -12.13 -17.43
CA ILE A 215 13.15 -12.53 -16.26
C ILE A 215 13.12 -14.07 -16.15
N THR A 216 14.09 -14.74 -16.77
CA THR A 216 14.16 -16.20 -16.91
C THR A 216 14.77 -16.93 -15.71
N SER A 217 14.90 -16.29 -14.54
CA SER A 217 15.50 -16.94 -13.35
C SER A 217 14.66 -18.13 -12.87
N SER A 218 15.31 -19.26 -12.61
CA SER A 218 14.64 -20.47 -12.09
C SER A 218 14.21 -20.36 -10.62
N THR A 219 14.73 -19.39 -9.85
CA THR A 219 14.41 -19.24 -8.43
C THR A 219 13.13 -18.43 -8.22
N LEU A 220 12.12 -19.02 -7.58
CA LEU A 220 10.87 -18.34 -7.22
C LEU A 220 11.01 -17.61 -5.87
N LYS A 221 10.55 -16.35 -5.78
CA LYS A 221 10.55 -15.53 -4.56
C LYS A 221 9.21 -15.69 -3.84
N TYR A 222 9.12 -16.63 -2.90
CA TYR A 222 7.95 -16.76 -2.02
C TYR A 222 7.93 -15.68 -0.94
N ARG A 223 6.81 -14.96 -0.80
CA ARG A 223 6.60 -13.93 0.26
C ARG A 223 5.13 -13.89 0.66
N TYR A 224 4.85 -13.43 1.87
CA TYR A 224 3.54 -12.89 2.20
C TYR A 224 3.42 -11.50 1.56
N ARG A 225 2.41 -11.32 0.72
CA ARG A 225 2.15 -10.07 -0.02
C ARG A 225 0.79 -9.54 0.35
N LEU A 226 0.70 -8.21 0.45
CA LEU A 226 -0.59 -7.56 0.35
C LEU A 226 -1.02 -7.57 -1.11
N MET A 227 -2.18 -8.17 -1.37
CA MET A 227 -2.81 -8.27 -2.66
C MET A 227 -3.97 -7.28 -2.77
N GLU A 228 -4.08 -6.66 -3.94
CA GLU A 228 -5.26 -5.92 -4.40
C GLU A 228 -6.03 -6.77 -5.41
N PHE A 229 -7.32 -6.96 -5.16
CA PHE A 229 -8.28 -7.43 -6.14
C PHE A 229 -8.93 -6.22 -6.82
N SER A 230 -8.81 -6.16 -8.15
CA SER A 230 -9.23 -5.04 -8.99
C SER A 230 -9.75 -5.54 -10.35
N PRO A 231 -10.99 -6.08 -10.41
CA PRO A 231 -11.64 -6.40 -11.68
C PRO A 231 -11.74 -5.13 -12.55
N PRO A 232 -11.41 -5.22 -13.85
CA PRO A 232 -11.49 -4.06 -14.74
C PRO A 232 -12.95 -3.68 -15.01
N SER A 233 -13.18 -2.39 -15.25
CA SER A 233 -14.50 -1.79 -15.37
C SER A 233 -15.33 -2.41 -16.49
N GLU A 234 -14.71 -2.70 -17.63
CA GLU A 234 -15.33 -3.38 -18.77
C GLU A 234 -15.72 -4.85 -18.51
N ARG A 235 -15.29 -5.46 -17.39
CA ARG A 235 -15.63 -6.85 -16.99
C ARG A 235 -16.18 -6.91 -15.56
N SER A 236 -16.77 -5.82 -15.08
CA SER A 236 -17.40 -5.74 -13.77
C SER A 236 -18.67 -6.61 -13.69
N ILE A 237 -18.68 -7.60 -12.80
CA ILE A 237 -19.79 -8.55 -12.59
C ILE A 237 -20.50 -8.35 -11.24
N ILE A 238 -20.51 -7.12 -10.72
CA ILE A 238 -21.14 -6.75 -9.42
C ILE A 238 -22.61 -7.19 -9.37
N TYR A 239 -23.34 -7.05 -10.47
CA TYR A 239 -24.76 -7.36 -10.61
C TYR A 239 -25.06 -8.82 -11.02
N ALA A 240 -24.07 -9.72 -10.96
CA ALA A 240 -24.30 -11.13 -11.30
C ALA A 240 -25.24 -11.80 -10.28
N ASN A 241 -26.14 -12.66 -10.77
CA ASN A 241 -27.20 -13.34 -9.98
C ASN A 241 -26.70 -14.22 -8.82
N GLN A 242 -25.38 -14.39 -8.64
CA GLN A 242 -24.78 -15.12 -7.53
C GLN A 242 -24.15 -14.13 -6.54
N ARG A 243 -24.70 -14.08 -5.31
CA ARG A 243 -24.33 -13.16 -4.20
C ARG A 243 -22.84 -12.80 -4.11
N ASN A 244 -21.94 -13.79 -4.17
CA ASN A 244 -20.48 -13.58 -4.02
C ASN A 244 -19.67 -13.57 -5.33
N ALA A 245 -20.30 -13.72 -6.52
CA ALA A 245 -19.56 -13.93 -7.78
C ALA A 245 -18.55 -12.84 -8.10
N TRP A 246 -18.86 -11.58 -7.80
CA TRP A 246 -17.97 -10.44 -8.02
C TRP A 246 -16.68 -10.46 -7.20
N MET A 247 -16.54 -11.35 -6.21
CA MET A 247 -15.33 -11.57 -5.42
C MET A 247 -14.69 -12.96 -5.63
N GLN A 248 -15.33 -13.87 -6.39
CA GLN A 248 -14.88 -15.27 -6.51
C GLN A 248 -13.52 -15.43 -7.23
N ASP A 249 -13.11 -14.43 -8.00
CA ASP A 249 -11.82 -14.37 -8.69
C ASP A 249 -10.69 -13.81 -7.80
N ALA A 250 -10.97 -13.36 -6.58
CA ALA A 250 -9.94 -12.98 -5.61
C ALA A 250 -9.09 -14.20 -5.22
N GLY A 251 -7.78 -14.00 -5.02
CA GLY A 251 -6.83 -15.07 -4.67
C GLY A 251 -6.40 -16.01 -5.82
N ARG A 252 -7.06 -15.92 -6.99
CA ARG A 252 -6.80 -16.77 -8.17
C ARG A 252 -5.73 -16.21 -9.11
N SER A 253 -5.04 -17.09 -9.82
CA SER A 253 -4.28 -16.73 -11.03
C SER A 253 -5.23 -16.42 -12.20
N LEU A 254 -4.77 -15.68 -13.23
CA LEU A 254 -5.50 -15.55 -14.50
C LEU A 254 -5.81 -16.91 -15.11
N THR A 255 -4.83 -17.82 -15.08
CA THR A 255 -4.94 -19.15 -15.65
C THR A 255 -6.11 -19.92 -15.01
N ASP A 256 -6.39 -19.67 -13.72
CA ASP A 256 -7.50 -20.27 -12.96
C ASP A 256 -8.83 -19.50 -13.10
N SER A 257 -8.80 -18.28 -13.66
CA SER A 257 -9.98 -17.48 -14.03
C SER A 257 -10.55 -17.86 -15.41
N ALA A 258 -9.96 -18.87 -16.07
CA ALA A 258 -10.36 -19.42 -17.36
C ALA A 258 -11.72 -20.14 -17.34
N GLY A 259 -12.82 -19.38 -17.19
CA GLY A 259 -14.18 -19.90 -17.34
C GLY A 259 -15.30 -19.08 -16.67
N ARG A 260 -14.98 -18.16 -15.75
CA ARG A 260 -15.98 -17.36 -15.01
C ARG A 260 -16.13 -15.91 -15.46
N SER A 261 -15.02 -15.25 -15.84
CA SER A 261 -15.00 -13.81 -16.11
C SER A 261 -14.39 -13.43 -17.47
N GLY A 262 -14.19 -14.41 -18.37
CA GLY A 262 -13.50 -14.22 -19.65
C GLY A 262 -11.98 -14.06 -19.53
N GLY A 263 -11.39 -14.51 -18.42
CA GLY A 263 -10.00 -14.20 -18.04
C GLY A 263 -8.96 -15.28 -18.29
N GLY A 264 -9.24 -16.30 -19.10
CA GLY A 264 -8.30 -17.40 -19.32
C GLY A 264 -7.13 -17.03 -20.23
N GLY A 265 -5.95 -17.57 -19.94
CA GLY A 265 -4.75 -17.47 -20.77
C GLY A 265 -3.64 -16.62 -20.16
N ASN A 266 -2.55 -16.46 -20.92
CA ASN A 266 -1.38 -15.69 -20.51
C ASN A 266 -1.70 -14.18 -20.39
N GLU A 267 -0.95 -13.46 -19.56
CA GLU A 267 -1.03 -11.99 -19.48
C GLU A 267 -0.75 -11.38 -20.87
N THR A 268 -1.64 -10.50 -21.31
CA THR A 268 -1.45 -9.65 -22.49
C THR A 268 -1.74 -8.20 -22.13
N SER A 269 -1.53 -7.26 -23.07
CA SER A 269 -1.89 -5.85 -22.86
C SER A 269 -3.37 -5.67 -22.50
N ILE A 270 -4.27 -6.48 -23.08
CA ILE A 270 -5.74 -6.37 -22.93
C ILE A 270 -6.36 -7.42 -21.98
N ASN A 271 -5.66 -8.52 -21.69
CA ASN A 271 -6.08 -9.52 -20.70
C ASN A 271 -5.04 -9.60 -19.58
N ARG A 272 -5.26 -8.81 -18.52
CA ARG A 272 -4.41 -8.72 -17.32
C ARG A 272 -5.12 -9.27 -16.08
N GLY A 273 -4.36 -9.77 -15.11
CA GLY A 273 -4.88 -10.33 -13.87
C GLY A 273 -5.53 -9.28 -12.98
N MET A 274 -6.66 -9.67 -12.38
CA MET A 274 -7.43 -8.85 -11.43
C MET A 274 -6.71 -8.72 -10.07
N ASN A 275 -5.91 -9.73 -9.70
CA ASN A 275 -5.12 -9.75 -8.48
C ASN A 275 -3.71 -9.20 -8.75
N ARG A 276 -3.25 -8.21 -7.98
CA ARG A 276 -1.90 -7.62 -8.07
C ARG A 276 -1.28 -7.40 -6.70
N PRO A 277 0.03 -7.60 -6.53
CA PRO A 277 0.72 -7.26 -5.29
C PRO A 277 0.84 -5.75 -5.16
N VAL A 278 0.55 -5.23 -3.97
CA VAL A 278 0.69 -3.81 -3.59
C VAL A 278 1.94 -3.61 -2.75
N ALA A 279 2.28 -4.59 -1.92
CA ALA A 279 3.52 -4.62 -1.14
C ALA A 279 3.97 -6.05 -0.81
N ASP A 280 5.28 -6.29 -0.89
CA ASP A 280 5.95 -7.45 -0.30
C ASP A 280 6.04 -7.34 1.24
N ASN A 281 6.31 -8.47 1.90
CA ASN A 281 6.64 -8.58 3.33
C ASN A 281 5.52 -8.14 4.31
N ILE A 282 4.25 -8.22 3.88
CA ILE A 282 3.08 -7.97 4.74
C ILE A 282 2.58 -9.29 5.29
N VAL A 283 2.70 -9.50 6.60
CA VAL A 283 2.37 -10.78 7.27
C VAL A 283 0.89 -10.88 7.64
N ALA A 284 0.22 -9.77 7.94
CA ALA A 284 -1.21 -9.74 8.22
C ALA A 284 -1.84 -8.39 7.89
N LEU A 285 -3.08 -8.46 7.40
CA LEU A 285 -4.03 -7.34 7.33
C LEU A 285 -5.16 -7.66 8.32
N VAL A 286 -5.60 -6.67 9.10
CA VAL A 286 -6.78 -6.81 9.96
C VAL A 286 -7.74 -5.67 9.67
N ILE A 287 -9.01 -6.02 9.48
CA ILE A 287 -10.09 -5.08 9.17
C ILE A 287 -11.15 -5.26 10.26
N SER A 288 -11.32 -4.22 11.08
CA SER A 288 -12.29 -4.22 12.18
C SER A 288 -13.32 -3.10 11.96
N PRO A 289 -14.52 -3.42 11.45
CA PRO A 289 -15.65 -2.49 11.43
C PRO A 289 -16.08 -2.11 12.84
N MET A 290 -16.38 -0.83 13.03
CA MET A 290 -16.72 -0.26 14.33
C MET A 290 -17.85 0.77 14.20
N LEU A 291 -18.70 0.85 15.22
CA LEU A 291 -19.54 2.00 15.49
C LEU A 291 -18.71 3.16 16.06
N ASP A 292 -19.26 4.37 15.95
CA ASP A 292 -18.83 5.47 16.83
C ASP A 292 -19.06 5.05 18.29
N PRO A 293 -18.09 5.24 19.21
CA PRO A 293 -18.26 4.96 20.63
C PRO A 293 -19.51 5.57 21.28
N GLY A 294 -19.99 6.71 20.78
CA GLY A 294 -21.24 7.34 21.24
C GLY A 294 -22.53 6.73 20.68
N SER A 295 -22.44 5.94 19.60
CA SER A 295 -23.59 5.30 18.93
C SER A 295 -23.79 3.83 19.34
N ALA A 296 -22.83 3.22 20.02
CA ALA A 296 -22.98 1.88 20.59
C ALA A 296 -23.87 1.94 21.85
N GLY A 297 -25.18 1.75 21.66
CA GLY A 297 -26.17 1.87 22.73
C GLY A 297 -25.90 0.97 23.94
N GLY A 298 -26.13 1.50 25.15
CA GLY A 298 -26.18 0.71 26.38
C GLY A 298 -24.86 0.10 26.87
N GLY A 299 -23.71 0.66 26.49
CA GLY A 299 -22.40 0.14 26.89
C GLY A 299 -21.92 -1.06 26.07
N ALA A 300 -22.57 -1.34 24.93
CA ALA A 300 -22.09 -2.30 23.95
C ALA A 300 -20.69 -1.90 23.42
N SER A 301 -19.88 -2.89 23.03
CA SER A 301 -18.60 -2.61 22.39
C SER A 301 -18.80 -1.88 21.06
N SER A 302 -17.90 -0.94 20.72
CA SER A 302 -17.88 -0.33 19.39
C SER A 302 -17.72 -1.37 18.25
N THR A 303 -17.18 -2.57 18.55
CA THR A 303 -17.08 -3.67 17.57
C THR A 303 -18.32 -4.56 17.47
N VAL A 304 -19.43 -4.26 18.16
CA VAL A 304 -20.65 -5.12 18.21
C VAL A 304 -21.21 -5.51 16.84
N ILE A 305 -21.01 -4.66 15.82
CA ILE A 305 -21.45 -4.94 14.44
C ILE A 305 -20.66 -6.07 13.77
N ALA A 306 -19.42 -6.31 14.23
CA ALA A 306 -18.42 -7.19 13.61
C ALA A 306 -17.50 -7.84 14.66
N GLU A 307 -18.08 -8.47 15.69
CA GLU A 307 -17.34 -9.00 16.85
C GLU A 307 -16.23 -10.01 16.50
N ASN A 308 -16.33 -10.71 15.38
CA ASN A 308 -15.32 -11.64 14.87
C ASN A 308 -14.65 -11.12 13.59
N PHE A 309 -14.49 -9.79 13.45
CA PHE A 309 -14.00 -9.07 12.25
C PHE A 309 -14.87 -9.23 10.99
N ALA A 310 -15.84 -10.13 11.01
CA ALA A 310 -16.78 -10.40 9.92
C ALA A 310 -17.93 -9.38 9.90
N TYR A 311 -18.14 -8.76 8.75
CA TYR A 311 -19.26 -7.88 8.46
C TYR A 311 -19.66 -8.01 6.99
N ASP A 312 -20.96 -8.06 6.73
CA ASP A 312 -21.52 -8.08 5.39
C ASP A 312 -22.75 -7.17 5.36
N SER A 313 -22.72 -6.17 4.48
CA SER A 313 -23.83 -5.22 4.31
C SER A 313 -25.08 -5.84 3.68
N ASP A 314 -25.05 -7.10 3.24
CA ASP A 314 -26.24 -7.81 2.75
C ASP A 314 -26.93 -8.62 3.87
N GLU A 315 -26.29 -8.77 5.03
CA GLU A 315 -26.78 -9.60 6.13
C GLU A 315 -27.57 -8.81 7.20
N VAL A 316 -28.66 -9.43 7.65
CA VAL A 316 -29.46 -8.95 8.79
C VAL A 316 -28.76 -9.36 10.09
N ARG A 317 -27.82 -8.53 10.59
CA ARG A 317 -27.21 -8.68 11.93
C ARG A 317 -27.78 -7.64 12.89
N LEU A 318 -27.87 -7.98 14.18
CA LEU A 318 -28.40 -7.10 15.24
C LEU A 318 -29.84 -6.59 15.01
N ALA A 319 -30.68 -7.29 14.26
CA ALA A 319 -32.08 -6.89 14.10
C ALA A 319 -32.81 -6.83 15.44
N ASN A 320 -33.58 -5.75 15.65
CA ASN A 320 -34.28 -5.45 16.91
C ASN A 320 -33.35 -5.40 18.15
N SER A 321 -32.06 -5.19 17.95
CA SER A 321 -31.01 -5.21 18.99
C SER A 321 -30.11 -3.98 18.85
N ALA A 322 -29.41 -3.58 19.92
CA ALA A 322 -28.48 -2.44 19.91
C ALA A 322 -29.08 -1.12 19.34
N GLY A 323 -30.39 -0.90 19.51
CA GLY A 323 -31.10 0.26 18.96
C GLY A 323 -31.44 0.19 17.47
N MET A 324 -31.17 -0.94 16.80
CA MET A 324 -31.45 -1.13 15.37
C MET A 324 -32.88 -1.64 15.14
N GLY A 325 -33.49 -1.23 14.02
CA GLY A 325 -34.77 -1.76 13.57
C GLY A 325 -34.70 -3.20 13.03
N GLN A 326 -35.77 -3.65 12.38
CA GLN A 326 -35.90 -5.03 11.87
C GLN A 326 -34.86 -5.41 10.80
N GLN A 327 -34.29 -4.45 10.08
CA GLN A 327 -33.21 -4.69 9.12
C GLN A 327 -31.82 -4.79 9.78
N GLY A 328 -31.68 -4.39 11.05
CA GLY A 328 -30.39 -4.43 11.73
C GLY A 328 -29.31 -3.63 10.98
N THR A 329 -28.14 -4.23 10.82
CA THR A 329 -27.03 -3.67 10.02
C THR A 329 -27.18 -3.89 8.50
N GLN A 330 -28.24 -4.54 8.03
CA GLN A 330 -28.42 -4.81 6.60
C GLN A 330 -28.47 -3.50 5.83
N TYR A 331 -27.87 -3.51 4.64
CA TYR A 331 -27.68 -2.40 3.71
C TYR A 331 -27.01 -1.16 4.32
N LEU A 332 -26.27 -1.29 5.43
CA LEU A 332 -25.43 -0.24 5.98
C LEU A 332 -23.96 -0.46 5.60
N LEU A 333 -23.24 0.65 5.48
CA LEU A 333 -21.79 0.68 5.37
C LEU A 333 -21.26 1.00 6.78
N PRO A 334 -20.28 0.28 7.36
CA PRO A 334 -19.86 0.54 8.74
C PRO A 334 -19.29 1.98 8.87
N PRO A 335 -19.60 2.72 9.95
CA PRO A 335 -19.27 4.15 10.02
C PRO A 335 -17.76 4.38 10.22
N LEU A 336 -17.11 3.50 10.99
CA LEU A 336 -15.67 3.47 11.19
C LEU A 336 -15.14 2.10 10.79
N VAL A 337 -13.96 2.06 10.19
CA VAL A 337 -13.20 0.82 9.94
C VAL A 337 -11.78 1.03 10.43
N ARG A 338 -11.38 0.29 11.46
CA ARG A 338 -9.99 0.21 11.89
C ARG A 338 -9.24 -0.74 10.98
N VAL A 339 -8.20 -0.22 10.34
CA VAL A 339 -7.29 -0.94 9.44
C VAL A 339 -5.96 -1.11 10.15
N VAL A 340 -5.48 -2.35 10.26
CA VAL A 340 -4.17 -2.69 10.83
C VAL A 340 -3.38 -3.50 9.82
N LEU A 341 -2.09 -3.15 9.65
CA LEU A 341 -1.17 -3.81 8.74
C LEU A 341 0.10 -4.18 9.49
N VAL A 342 0.47 -5.46 9.47
CA VAL A 342 1.69 -5.99 10.11
C VAL A 342 2.70 -6.31 9.02
N ALA A 343 3.81 -5.56 8.99
CA ALA A 343 4.90 -5.74 8.05
C ALA A 343 6.15 -6.28 8.76
N ILE A 344 6.93 -7.11 8.06
CA ILE A 344 8.29 -7.53 8.46
C ILE A 344 9.31 -6.97 7.47
N ASP A 345 10.60 -7.07 7.80
CA ASP A 345 11.64 -6.68 6.86
C ASP A 345 12.07 -7.79 5.88
N GLU A 346 12.61 -7.39 4.73
CA GLU A 346 13.04 -8.32 3.66
C GLU A 346 14.09 -9.34 4.16
N ARG A 347 15.07 -8.94 4.99
CA ARG A 347 16.11 -9.87 5.47
C ARG A 347 15.52 -10.90 6.44
N SER A 348 14.54 -10.50 7.25
CA SER A 348 13.74 -11.44 8.04
C SER A 348 12.91 -12.38 7.17
N ALA A 349 12.26 -11.86 6.12
CA ALA A 349 11.46 -12.67 5.20
C ALA A 349 12.31 -13.70 4.43
N GLU A 350 13.47 -13.30 3.91
CA GLU A 350 14.46 -14.18 3.28
C GLU A 350 14.89 -15.31 4.21
N ARG A 351 15.28 -14.97 5.45
CA ARG A 351 15.68 -15.94 6.46
C ARG A 351 14.55 -16.93 6.77
N LEU A 352 13.33 -16.43 7.01
CA LEU A 352 12.17 -17.27 7.33
C LEU A 352 11.81 -18.25 6.21
N VAL A 353 11.92 -17.82 4.95
CA VAL A 353 11.69 -18.70 3.80
C VAL A 353 12.71 -19.85 3.78
N GLN A 354 13.98 -19.57 4.10
CA GLN A 354 15.04 -20.59 4.18
C GLN A 354 14.87 -21.52 5.39
N THR A 355 14.56 -21.00 6.57
CA THR A 355 14.55 -21.78 7.82
C THR A 355 13.23 -22.45 8.14
N ASN A 356 12.10 -21.84 7.78
CA ASN A 356 10.75 -22.28 8.13
C ASN A 356 9.89 -22.61 6.90
N GLY A 357 10.25 -22.09 5.72
CA GLY A 357 9.53 -22.34 4.47
C GLY A 357 9.86 -23.67 3.76
N GLY A 358 10.56 -24.59 4.43
CA GLY A 358 10.94 -25.89 3.87
C GLY A 358 12.12 -25.85 2.88
N GLY A 359 12.94 -24.79 2.91
CA GLY A 359 14.07 -24.61 1.99
C GLY A 359 13.66 -24.03 0.63
N ASP A 360 12.69 -24.66 -0.04
CA ASP A 360 12.15 -24.22 -1.34
C ASP A 360 11.12 -23.07 -1.21
N GLY A 361 10.73 -22.73 0.01
CA GLY A 361 9.84 -21.61 0.30
C GLY A 361 8.36 -21.83 0.03
N GLN A 362 7.94 -23.02 -0.39
CA GLN A 362 6.52 -23.30 -0.70
C GLN A 362 5.62 -23.32 0.55
N SER A 363 6.16 -23.67 1.71
CA SER A 363 5.42 -23.67 2.98
C SER A 363 5.38 -22.26 3.59
N PRO A 364 4.21 -21.73 4.01
CA PRO A 364 4.15 -20.43 4.67
C PRO A 364 4.85 -20.45 6.04
N PRO A 365 5.88 -19.60 6.29
CA PRO A 365 6.75 -19.69 7.48
C PRO A 365 6.08 -19.62 8.86
N PHE A 366 4.90 -19.03 8.97
CA PHE A 366 4.20 -18.85 10.26
C PHE A 366 3.11 -19.90 10.53
N GLY A 367 2.89 -20.86 9.63
CA GLY A 367 1.75 -21.77 9.71
C GLY A 367 0.44 -20.98 9.84
N THR A 368 -0.49 -21.45 10.70
CA THR A 368 -1.72 -20.72 11.03
C THR A 368 -1.59 -19.76 12.21
N GLN A 369 -0.45 -19.73 12.91
CA GLN A 369 -0.30 -19.09 14.23
C GLN A 369 -0.74 -17.61 14.24
N ILE A 370 -0.31 -16.82 13.25
CA ILE A 370 -0.70 -15.40 13.14
C ILE A 370 -2.20 -15.23 12.85
N HIS A 371 -2.78 -16.11 12.04
CA HIS A 371 -4.22 -16.12 11.77
C HIS A 371 -5.00 -16.45 13.06
N ASP A 372 -4.55 -17.43 13.83
CA ASP A 372 -5.27 -17.95 14.99
C ASP A 372 -5.21 -16.98 16.18
N ILE A 373 -4.11 -16.25 16.36
CA ILE A 373 -4.00 -15.16 17.35
C ILE A 373 -4.96 -13.99 17.02
N ILE A 374 -5.09 -13.65 15.73
CA ILE A 374 -5.92 -12.51 15.29
C ILE A 374 -7.40 -12.89 15.29
N ASN A 375 -7.76 -13.97 14.59
CA ASN A 375 -9.15 -14.36 14.36
C ASN A 375 -9.74 -15.28 15.46
N GLY A 376 -8.91 -15.80 16.38
CA GLY A 376 -9.34 -16.59 17.54
C GLY A 376 -9.77 -15.75 18.76
N SER A 377 -9.55 -14.44 18.73
CA SER A 377 -10.01 -13.49 19.75
C SER A 377 -11.08 -12.55 19.18
N PRO A 378 -12.02 -12.05 20.01
CA PRO A 378 -13.00 -11.07 19.54
C PRO A 378 -12.34 -9.73 19.21
N ALA A 379 -12.93 -8.99 18.28
CA ALA A 379 -12.44 -7.70 17.79
C ALA A 379 -12.28 -6.63 18.88
N SER A 380 -13.03 -6.75 19.98
CA SER A 380 -12.88 -5.92 21.18
C SER A 380 -11.51 -6.10 21.88
N GLN A 381 -10.86 -7.25 21.71
CA GLN A 381 -9.55 -7.59 22.26
C GLN A 381 -8.40 -7.41 21.25
N LEU A 382 -8.65 -6.84 20.06
CA LEU A 382 -7.64 -6.71 18.98
C LEU A 382 -6.29 -6.13 19.44
N ASN A 383 -6.26 -5.22 20.43
CA ASN A 383 -4.98 -4.71 20.95
C ASN A 383 -4.13 -5.81 21.62
N GLN A 384 -4.76 -6.69 22.40
CA GLN A 384 -4.11 -7.82 23.06
C GLN A 384 -3.62 -8.85 22.01
N SER A 385 -4.44 -9.15 20.99
CA SER A 385 -4.03 -10.00 19.86
C SER A 385 -2.84 -9.41 19.09
N LEU A 386 -2.76 -8.08 18.93
CA LEU A 386 -1.62 -7.42 18.26
C LEU A 386 -0.35 -7.40 19.13
N GLU A 387 -0.50 -7.30 20.46
CA GLU A 387 0.60 -7.47 21.41
C GLU A 387 1.13 -8.92 21.39
N GLU A 388 0.25 -9.90 21.26
CA GLU A 388 0.61 -11.32 21.11
C GLU A 388 1.32 -11.60 19.77
N VAL A 389 0.79 -11.10 18.65
CA VAL A 389 1.50 -11.14 17.34
C VAL A 389 2.88 -10.48 17.46
N ALA A 390 2.98 -9.33 18.13
CA ALA A 390 4.23 -8.62 18.36
C ALA A 390 5.22 -9.40 19.26
N ARG A 391 4.73 -10.22 20.19
CA ARG A 391 5.52 -11.14 21.01
C ARG A 391 6.07 -12.30 20.17
N VAL A 392 5.20 -13.03 19.48
CA VAL A 392 5.53 -14.18 18.63
C VAL A 392 6.57 -13.81 17.56
N LEU A 393 6.36 -12.69 16.85
CA LEU A 393 7.31 -12.20 15.84
C LEU A 393 8.70 -11.88 16.45
N ARG A 394 8.76 -11.40 17.69
CA ARG A 394 10.01 -11.02 18.37
C ARG A 394 10.75 -12.22 18.98
N GLU A 395 10.02 -13.10 19.67
CA GLU A 395 10.61 -14.10 20.57
C GLU A 395 10.83 -15.44 19.85
N GLU A 396 9.83 -15.91 19.11
CA GLU A 396 9.88 -17.18 18.38
C GLU A 396 10.59 -17.01 17.03
N PHE A 397 10.09 -16.11 16.18
CA PHE A 397 10.61 -15.92 14.82
C PHE A 397 11.80 -14.97 14.74
N ARG A 398 12.00 -14.13 15.76
CA ARG A 398 13.11 -13.15 15.88
C ARG A 398 13.22 -12.20 14.68
N VAL A 399 12.08 -11.72 14.19
CA VAL A 399 12.01 -10.80 13.04
C VAL A 399 11.84 -9.35 13.49
N ASN A 400 12.37 -8.41 12.70
CA ASN A 400 12.06 -7.00 12.88
C ASN A 400 10.74 -6.69 12.15
N TYR A 401 9.83 -6.01 12.84
CA TYR A 401 8.46 -5.79 12.37
C TYR A 401 8.01 -4.35 12.61
N ARG A 402 6.97 -3.94 11.87
CA ARG A 402 6.25 -2.69 12.06
C ARG A 402 4.75 -2.93 11.95
N ILE A 403 4.01 -2.48 12.95
CA ILE A 403 2.55 -2.44 12.92
C ILE A 403 2.11 -1.02 12.55
N PHE A 404 1.28 -0.91 11.53
CA PHE A 404 0.57 0.31 11.17
C PHE A 404 -0.90 0.14 11.56
N SER A 405 -1.52 1.15 12.17
CA SER A 405 -2.92 1.11 12.57
C SER A 405 -3.53 2.50 12.38
N THR A 406 -4.74 2.56 11.84
CA THR A 406 -5.54 3.80 11.75
C THR A 406 -7.03 3.46 11.71
N THR A 407 -7.87 4.43 12.05
CA THR A 407 -9.32 4.32 11.92
C THR A 407 -9.78 5.21 10.77
N VAL A 408 -10.43 4.60 9.78
CA VAL A 408 -10.97 5.27 8.59
C VAL A 408 -12.46 5.49 8.79
N ALA A 409 -12.92 6.74 8.70
CA ALA A 409 -14.35 7.04 8.67
C ALA A 409 -14.91 6.88 7.26
N LEU A 410 -15.96 6.08 7.09
CA LEU A 410 -16.58 5.83 5.80
C LEU A 410 -17.71 6.85 5.55
N ARG A 411 -17.45 7.83 4.68
CA ARG A 411 -18.37 8.94 4.42
C ARG A 411 -19.73 8.53 3.83
N GLY A 412 -19.83 7.34 3.25
CA GLY A 412 -21.09 6.76 2.76
C GLY A 412 -21.97 6.14 3.85
N ALA A 413 -21.49 6.06 5.10
CA ALA A 413 -22.20 5.42 6.19
C ALA A 413 -23.33 6.30 6.75
N LYS A 414 -24.57 5.97 6.41
CA LYS A 414 -25.78 6.65 6.90
C LYS A 414 -26.38 5.88 8.09
N TRP A 415 -25.81 6.07 9.28
CA TRP A 415 -26.35 5.55 10.54
C TRP A 415 -27.17 6.64 11.23
N SER A 416 -28.39 6.83 10.75
CA SER A 416 -29.40 7.68 11.37
C SER A 416 -30.71 6.90 11.44
N THR A 417 -31.32 6.89 12.62
CA THR A 417 -32.68 6.37 12.89
C THR A 417 -33.73 7.17 12.13
#